data_AF-A0A0U3FM10-F1
#
_entry.id   AF-A0A0U3FM10-F1
#
_cell.length_a   1.000
_cell.length_b   1.000
_cell.length_c   1.000
_cell.angle_alpha   90.00
_cell.angle_beta   90.00
_cell.angle_gamma   90.00
#
_symmetry.space_group_name_H-M   'P 1'
#
loop_
_entity.id
_entity.type
_entity.pdbx_description
1 polymer ?
#
loop_
_entity_poly.entity_id
_entity_poly.type
_entity_poly.pdbx_seq_one_letter_code
_entity_poly.pdbx_strand_id
1 'polypeptide(L)'
;MIVEKAPKEKCGFCGSLNNVGPVVGFLASTGVFILVSSLMSQEQLPAWGWRVPFLLSILLVGIGLYIRLQLEESPVFEDVAEKQKAVRLPIAVALKNYWKEMILATESVVLFFGIFYVFSVFSLSYSTQQLGMDRNTVLYSVMIAMVVNSITIPIFSKLSDKVGRKKIMMRQRRWVLATTYGRR
;
A
#
# COMPACT_ATOMS: atom_id res chain seq x y z
N MET A 1 -7.16 9.19 11.36
CA MET A 1 -6.60 10.57 11.39
C MET A 1 -6.90 11.40 10.12
N ILE A 2 -6.23 11.19 8.97
CA ILE A 2 -6.43 12.07 7.78
C ILE A 2 -7.85 11.95 7.17
N VAL A 3 -8.38 10.73 7.11
CA VAL A 3 -9.71 10.44 6.52
C VAL A 3 -10.86 10.93 7.42
N GLU A 4 -10.63 11.01 8.73
CA GLU A 4 -11.63 11.44 9.74
C GLU A 4 -11.79 12.96 9.81
N LYS A 5 -10.70 13.71 9.56
CA LYS A 5 -10.72 15.19 9.49
C LYS A 5 -11.03 15.73 8.08
N ALA A 6 -11.17 14.87 7.07
CA ALA A 6 -11.39 15.30 5.69
C ALA A 6 -12.89 15.56 5.37
N PRO A 7 -13.21 16.59 4.56
CA PRO A 7 -14.57 16.78 4.04
C PRO A 7 -15.07 15.52 3.32
N LYS A 8 -16.35 15.13 3.52
CA LYS A 8 -16.94 13.90 2.96
C LYS A 8 -16.69 13.71 1.46
N GLU A 9 -16.56 14.80 0.72
CA GLU A 9 -16.35 14.86 -0.74
C GLU A 9 -14.88 14.65 -1.19
N LYS A 10 -13.90 14.76 -0.28
CA LYS A 10 -12.46 14.58 -0.56
C LYS A 10 -11.85 13.43 0.24
N CYS A 11 -12.69 12.63 0.87
CA CYS A 11 -12.30 11.56 1.78
C CYS A 11 -11.37 10.52 1.10
N GLY A 12 -11.55 10.25 -0.19
CA GLY A 12 -10.71 9.32 -0.96
C GLY A 12 -9.41 9.95 -1.42
N PHE A 13 -9.45 11.20 -1.86
CA PHE A 13 -8.23 11.96 -2.14
C PHE A 13 -7.34 12.13 -0.90
N CYS A 14 -7.90 12.55 0.24
CA CYS A 14 -7.16 12.68 1.50
C CYS A 14 -6.67 11.32 2.02
N GLY A 15 -7.46 10.24 1.87
CA GLY A 15 -7.00 8.90 2.18
C GLY A 15 -5.89 8.40 1.26
N SER A 16 -5.91 8.79 -0.02
CA SER A 16 -4.90 8.42 -1.02
C SER A 16 -3.55 9.08 -0.78
N LEU A 17 -3.51 10.24 -0.12
CA LEU A 17 -2.25 10.90 0.28
C LEU A 17 -1.45 10.05 1.28
N ASN A 18 -2.08 9.14 2.01
CA ASN A 18 -1.38 8.17 2.86
C ASN A 18 -0.50 7.20 2.05
N ASN A 19 -0.82 6.98 0.76
CA ASN A 19 -0.01 6.12 -0.12
C ASN A 19 1.31 6.75 -0.55
N VAL A 20 1.51 8.06 -0.32
CA VAL A 20 2.77 8.74 -0.65
C VAL A 20 3.91 8.26 0.26
N GLY A 21 3.62 7.97 1.54
CA GLY A 21 4.62 7.51 2.50
C GLY A 21 5.34 6.23 2.07
N PRO A 22 4.61 5.15 1.73
CA PRO A 22 5.19 3.92 1.19
C PRO A 22 6.05 4.14 -0.08
N VAL A 23 5.63 5.03 -0.97
CA VAL A 23 6.36 5.32 -2.22
C VAL A 23 7.69 6.02 -1.94
N VAL A 24 7.67 7.04 -1.08
CA VAL A 24 8.90 7.74 -0.66
C VAL A 24 9.85 6.76 0.04
N GLY A 25 9.33 5.91 0.92
CA GLY A 25 10.10 4.86 1.58
C GLY A 25 10.72 3.87 0.58
N PHE A 26 9.95 3.43 -0.42
CA PHE A 26 10.43 2.53 -1.46
C PHE A 26 11.55 3.16 -2.31
N LEU A 27 11.38 4.41 -2.72
CA LEU A 27 12.38 5.13 -3.50
C LEU A 27 13.66 5.36 -2.70
N ALA A 28 13.55 5.78 -1.43
CA ALA A 28 14.69 5.93 -0.54
C ALA A 28 15.42 4.60 -0.31
N SER A 29 14.69 3.53 -0.02
CA SER A 29 15.25 2.19 0.17
C SER A 29 15.95 1.69 -1.09
N THR A 30 15.34 1.86 -2.26
CA THR A 30 15.93 1.43 -3.54
C THR A 30 17.16 2.25 -3.88
N GLY A 31 17.13 3.57 -3.63
CA GLY A 31 18.28 4.45 -3.82
C GLY A 31 19.47 4.06 -2.92
N VAL A 32 19.22 3.82 -1.63
CA VAL A 32 20.23 3.31 -0.69
C VAL A 32 20.78 1.97 -1.17
N PHE A 33 19.91 1.06 -1.62
CA PHE A 33 20.34 -0.25 -2.11
C PHE A 33 21.26 -0.14 -3.34
N ILE A 34 20.93 0.72 -4.31
CA ILE A 34 21.77 0.98 -5.48
C ILE A 34 23.12 1.58 -5.06
N LEU A 35 23.10 2.54 -4.13
CA LEU A 35 24.30 3.22 -3.65
C LEU A 35 25.24 2.29 -2.88
N VAL A 36 24.69 1.41 -2.04
CA VAL A 36 25.46 0.37 -1.35
C VAL A 36 25.99 -0.65 -2.36
N SER A 37 25.19 -1.05 -3.35
CA SER A 37 25.60 -2.01 -4.38
C SER A 37 26.63 -1.47 -5.36
N SER A 38 26.72 -0.15 -5.56
CA SER A 38 27.72 0.48 -6.42
C SER A 38 29.05 0.73 -5.72
N LEU A 39 29.02 0.95 -4.40
CA LEU A 39 30.22 1.21 -3.59
C LEU A 39 30.89 -0.07 -3.06
N MET A 40 30.18 -1.20 -3.04
CA MET A 40 30.66 -2.46 -2.45
C MET A 40 30.80 -3.54 -3.52
N SER A 41 31.86 -4.35 -3.42
CA SER A 41 32.03 -5.50 -4.32
C SER A 41 31.00 -6.60 -4.02
N GLN A 42 30.74 -7.47 -5.01
CA GLN A 42 29.79 -8.59 -4.92
C GLN A 42 30.03 -9.51 -3.70
N GLU A 43 31.25 -9.55 -3.16
CA GLU A 43 31.62 -10.35 -1.99
C GLU A 43 31.34 -9.63 -0.66
N GLN A 44 31.44 -8.30 -0.62
CA GLN A 44 31.28 -7.53 0.61
C GLN A 44 29.81 -7.32 0.99
N LEU A 45 28.92 -7.29 -0.01
CA LEU A 45 27.49 -7.10 0.19
C LEU A 45 26.85 -8.23 1.04
N PRO A 46 27.05 -9.52 0.72
CA PRO A 46 26.58 -10.62 1.58
C PRO A 46 27.40 -10.78 2.87
N ALA A 47 28.67 -10.40 2.90
CA ALA A 47 29.50 -10.49 4.10
C ALA A 47 29.04 -9.51 5.20
N TRP A 48 28.88 -8.23 4.85
CA TRP A 48 28.50 -7.22 5.83
C TRP A 48 27.64 -6.07 5.32
N GLY A 49 27.67 -5.76 4.01
CA GLY A 49 26.92 -4.65 3.42
C GLY A 49 25.41 -4.71 3.67
N TRP A 50 24.85 -5.92 3.81
CA TRP A 50 23.44 -6.13 4.16
C TRP A 50 23.02 -5.44 5.47
N ARG A 51 23.94 -5.15 6.40
CA ARG A 51 23.63 -4.50 7.69
C ARG A 51 23.30 -3.01 7.53
N VAL A 52 23.82 -2.34 6.50
CA VAL A 52 23.64 -0.90 6.27
C VAL A 52 22.15 -0.53 6.08
N PRO A 53 21.37 -1.22 5.23
CA PRO A 53 19.91 -1.02 5.14
C PRO A 53 19.17 -1.17 6.47
N PHE A 54 19.57 -2.14 7.32
CA PHE A 54 18.92 -2.36 8.62
C PHE A 54 19.19 -1.23 9.61
N LEU A 55 20.43 -0.75 9.70
CA LEU A 55 20.78 0.38 10.57
C LEU A 55 20.05 1.66 10.16
N LEU A 56 19.97 1.93 8.85
CA LEU A 56 19.18 3.04 8.33
C LEU A 56 17.68 2.87 8.64
N SER A 57 17.16 1.65 8.57
CA SER A 57 15.76 1.36 8.92
C SER A 57 15.48 1.63 10.39
N ILE A 58 16.40 1.31 11.31
CA ILE A 58 16.26 1.60 12.74
C ILE A 58 16.12 3.11 12.97
N LEU A 59 16.95 3.91 12.30
CA LEU A 59 16.89 5.38 12.40
C LEU A 59 15.55 5.92 11.89
N LEU A 60 15.08 5.44 10.74
CA LEU A 60 13.78 5.82 10.18
C LEU A 60 12.61 5.42 11.09
N VAL A 61 12.66 4.24 11.70
CA VAL A 61 11.66 3.79 12.68
C VAL A 61 11.66 4.70 13.91
N GLY A 62 12.84 5.09 14.42
CA GLY A 62 12.95 6.04 15.53
C GLY A 62 12.29 7.38 15.24
N ILE A 63 12.54 7.94 14.05
CA ILE A 63 11.89 9.18 13.58
C ILE A 63 10.37 8.98 13.47
N GLY A 64 9.93 7.87 12.87
CA GLY A 64 8.51 7.57 12.72
C GLY A 64 7.79 7.41 14.06
N LEU A 65 8.45 6.80 15.04
CA LEU A 65 7.96 6.67 16.41
C LEU A 65 7.86 8.03 17.09
N TYR A 66 8.90 8.87 16.97
CA TYR A 66 8.90 10.23 17.50
C TYR A 66 7.74 11.06 16.95
N ILE A 67 7.53 11.05 15.64
CA ILE A 67 6.41 11.75 14.99
C ILE A 67 5.07 11.19 15.50
N ARG A 68 4.95 9.86 15.65
CA ARG A 68 3.73 9.23 16.18
C ARG A 68 3.40 9.68 17.60
N LEU A 69 4.41 9.83 18.44
CA LEU A 69 4.22 10.24 19.83
C LEU A 69 3.76 11.70 19.97
N GLN A 70 3.96 12.54 18.94
CA GLN A 70 3.49 13.93 18.93
C GLN A 70 2.09 14.11 18.30
N LEU A 71 1.52 13.08 17.68
CA LEU A 71 0.17 13.16 17.12
C LEU A 71 -0.84 12.92 18.24
N GLU A 72 -1.49 13.98 18.70
CA GLU A 72 -2.66 13.89 19.60
C GLU A 72 -3.77 13.05 18.93
N GLU A 73 -4.41 12.20 19.72
CA GLU A 73 -5.50 11.35 19.24
C GLU A 73 -6.68 12.18 18.72
N SER A 74 -7.40 11.65 17.74
CA SER A 74 -8.56 12.32 17.16
C SER A 74 -9.67 12.43 18.22
N PRO A 75 -10.38 13.57 18.35
CA PRO A 75 -11.46 13.76 19.34
C PRO A 75 -12.61 12.74 19.21
N VAL A 76 -12.68 12.01 18.08
CA VAL A 76 -13.62 10.90 17.86
C VAL A 76 -13.28 9.68 18.72
N PHE A 77 -12.01 9.48 19.10
CA PHE A 77 -11.58 8.38 19.96
C PHE A 77 -11.85 8.66 21.44
N GLU A 78 -11.76 9.92 21.89
CA GLU A 78 -12.13 10.30 23.27
C GLU A 78 -13.63 10.06 23.53
N ASP A 79 -14.48 10.41 22.56
CA ASP A 79 -15.94 10.22 22.63
C ASP A 79 -16.37 8.74 22.69
N VAL A 80 -15.58 7.83 22.09
CA VAL A 80 -15.81 6.37 22.09
C VAL A 80 -15.17 5.71 23.33
N ALA A 81 -14.10 6.27 23.89
CA ALA A 81 -13.53 5.83 25.15
C ALA A 81 -14.45 6.17 26.34
N GLU A 82 -15.08 7.35 26.34
CA GLU A 82 -16.08 7.75 27.35
C GLU A 82 -17.39 6.96 27.22
N LYS A 83 -17.85 6.71 25.98
CA LYS A 83 -19.02 5.86 25.74
C LYS A 83 -18.57 4.41 25.65
N GLN A 84 -18.54 3.71 26.78
CA GLN A 84 -18.31 2.26 26.93
C GLN A 84 -19.33 1.36 26.15
N LYS A 85 -19.54 1.60 24.86
CA LYS A 85 -20.27 0.76 23.90
C LYS A 85 -19.29 0.07 22.96
N ALA A 86 -18.12 -0.33 23.46
CA ALA A 86 -17.31 -1.33 22.79
C ALA A 86 -18.11 -2.64 22.76
N VAL A 87 -18.76 -2.90 21.62
CA VAL A 87 -19.44 -4.17 21.35
C VAL A 87 -18.41 -5.27 21.61
N ARG A 88 -18.69 -6.17 22.57
CA ARG A 88 -17.72 -7.17 23.08
C ARG A 88 -17.13 -8.08 21.99
N LEU A 89 -17.72 -8.16 20.80
CA LEU A 89 -17.22 -8.88 19.63
C LEU A 89 -17.56 -8.13 18.32
N PRO A 90 -16.83 -7.05 18.00
CA PRO A 90 -17.12 -6.26 16.80
C PRO A 90 -16.84 -7.05 15.52
N ILE A 91 -15.87 -7.96 15.55
CA ILE A 91 -15.51 -8.85 14.45
C ILE A 91 -16.63 -9.86 14.17
N ALA A 92 -17.23 -10.47 15.19
CA ALA A 92 -18.31 -11.45 15.00
C ALA A 92 -19.59 -10.79 14.47
N VAL A 93 -19.90 -9.57 14.93
CA VAL A 93 -21.03 -8.78 14.40
C VAL A 93 -20.78 -8.38 12.95
N ALA A 94 -19.55 -7.99 12.61
CA ALA A 94 -19.17 -7.65 11.23
C ALA A 94 -19.28 -8.87 10.29
N LEU A 95 -18.73 -10.01 10.70
CA LEU A 95 -18.80 -11.27 9.94
C LEU A 95 -20.23 -11.74 9.72
N LYS A 96 -21.11 -11.61 10.72
CA LYS A 96 -22.51 -12.05 10.61
C LYS A 96 -23.36 -11.11 9.75
N ASN A 97 -23.20 -9.80 9.90
CA ASN A 97 -24.09 -8.82 9.28
C ASN A 97 -23.58 -8.28 7.93
N TYR A 98 -22.28 -8.38 7.65
CA TYR A 98 -21.63 -7.76 6.48
C TYR A 98 -20.70 -8.72 5.72
N TRP A 99 -20.94 -10.03 5.78
CA TRP A 99 -20.12 -11.06 5.11
C TRP A 99 -19.90 -10.79 3.61
N LYS A 100 -20.96 -10.35 2.90
CA LYS A 100 -20.90 -10.08 1.46
C LYS A 100 -20.03 -8.87 1.16
N GLU A 101 -20.17 -7.80 1.94
CA GLU A 101 -19.37 -6.58 1.85
C GLU A 101 -17.91 -6.85 2.22
N MET A 102 -17.65 -7.72 3.19
CA MET A 102 -16.31 -8.16 3.56
C MET A 102 -15.63 -8.92 2.42
N ILE A 103 -16.29 -9.92 1.81
CA ILE A 103 -15.74 -10.64 0.66
C ILE A 103 -15.42 -9.67 -0.48
N LEU A 104 -16.33 -8.74 -0.77
CA LEU A 104 -16.14 -7.71 -1.79
C LEU A 104 -14.95 -6.79 -1.50
N ALA A 105 -14.74 -6.41 -0.23
CA ALA A 105 -13.59 -5.61 0.14
C ALA A 105 -12.29 -6.43 0.05
N THR A 106 -12.31 -7.66 0.55
CA THR A 106 -11.15 -8.56 0.52
C THR A 106 -10.72 -8.90 -0.90
N GLU A 107 -11.64 -9.21 -1.82
CA GLU A 107 -11.29 -9.48 -3.22
C GLU A 107 -10.63 -8.27 -3.88
N SER A 108 -11.13 -7.05 -3.65
CA SER A 108 -10.53 -5.83 -4.20
C SER A 108 -9.10 -5.63 -3.68
N VAL A 109 -8.88 -5.90 -2.40
CA VAL A 109 -7.55 -5.81 -1.76
C VAL A 109 -6.61 -6.87 -2.34
N VAL A 110 -7.06 -8.12 -2.44
CA VAL A 110 -6.26 -9.23 -2.99
C VAL A 110 -5.89 -8.97 -4.45
N LEU A 111 -6.83 -8.51 -5.28
CA LEU A 111 -6.56 -8.17 -6.67
C LEU A 111 -5.56 -7.02 -6.79
N PHE A 112 -5.73 -5.98 -5.98
CA PHE A 112 -4.81 -4.84 -5.97
C PHE A 112 -3.39 -5.25 -5.59
N PHE A 113 -3.21 -5.95 -4.47
CA PHE A 113 -1.89 -6.40 -4.02
C PHE A 113 -1.31 -7.51 -4.89
N GLY A 114 -2.14 -8.36 -5.50
CA GLY A 114 -1.71 -9.38 -6.44
C GLY A 114 -1.11 -8.79 -7.71
N ILE A 115 -1.80 -7.83 -8.34
CA ILE A 115 -1.27 -7.10 -9.49
C ILE A 115 0.01 -6.35 -9.12
N PHE A 116 0.00 -5.68 -7.96
CA PHE A 116 1.18 -4.98 -7.46
C PHE A 116 2.40 -5.91 -7.30
N TYR A 117 2.21 -7.10 -6.72
CA TYR A 117 3.26 -8.10 -6.54
C TYR A 117 3.83 -8.60 -7.87
N VAL A 118 2.95 -8.89 -8.85
CA VAL A 118 3.37 -9.34 -10.17
C VAL A 118 4.24 -8.29 -10.87
N PHE A 119 3.86 -7.01 -10.77
CA PHE A 119 4.60 -5.92 -11.38
C PHE A 119 5.91 -5.56 -10.66
N SER A 120 5.93 -5.61 -9.33
CA SER A 120 7.09 -5.15 -8.55
C SER A 120 8.13 -6.25 -8.31
N VAL A 121 7.69 -7.42 -7.86
CA VAL A 121 8.59 -8.50 -7.41
C VAL A 121 8.81 -9.53 -8.50
N PHE A 122 7.72 -10.04 -9.08
CA PHE A 122 7.82 -11.10 -10.09
C PHE A 122 8.50 -10.60 -11.36
N SER A 123 8.14 -9.42 -11.85
CA SER A 123 8.80 -8.79 -13.01
C SER A 123 10.31 -8.64 -12.80
N LEU A 124 10.75 -8.20 -11.61
CA LEU A 124 12.17 -8.08 -11.27
C LEU A 124 12.88 -9.44 -11.28
N SER A 125 12.30 -10.43 -10.61
CA SER A 125 12.87 -11.79 -10.54
C SER A 125 12.95 -12.42 -11.92
N TYR A 126 11.88 -12.36 -12.71
CA TYR A 126 11.81 -12.96 -14.04
C TYR A 126 12.78 -12.29 -15.02
N SER A 127 12.85 -10.95 -15.00
CA SER A 127 13.73 -10.21 -15.92
C SER A 127 15.21 -10.43 -15.62
N THR A 128 15.58 -10.57 -14.35
CA THR A 128 16.97 -10.79 -13.95
C THR A 128 17.39 -12.26 -14.06
N GLN A 129 16.53 -13.23 -13.71
CA GLN A 129 16.87 -14.65 -13.69
C GLN A 129 16.66 -15.36 -15.04
N GLN A 130 15.59 -15.03 -15.76
CA GLN A 130 15.24 -15.70 -17.02
C GLN A 130 15.70 -14.94 -18.26
N LEU A 131 15.60 -13.60 -18.25
CA LEU A 131 15.97 -12.76 -19.40
C LEU A 131 17.42 -12.24 -19.34
N GLY A 132 18.12 -12.46 -18.22
CA GLY A 132 19.51 -12.03 -18.04
C GLY A 132 19.70 -10.50 -18.08
N MET A 133 18.64 -9.73 -17.85
CA MET A 133 18.73 -8.26 -17.84
C MET A 133 19.52 -7.77 -16.63
N ASP A 134 20.23 -6.66 -16.82
CA ASP A 134 20.91 -6.00 -15.72
C ASP A 134 19.93 -5.60 -14.61
N ARG A 135 20.30 -5.93 -13.36
CA ARG A 135 19.45 -5.72 -12.19
C ARG A 135 19.15 -4.25 -11.97
N ASN A 136 20.10 -3.35 -12.23
CA ASN A 136 19.90 -1.93 -12.01
C ASN A 136 18.92 -1.36 -13.05
N THR A 137 19.00 -1.78 -14.31
CA THR A 137 18.02 -1.39 -15.34
C THR A 137 16.58 -1.74 -14.94
N VAL A 138 16.36 -2.95 -14.40
CA VAL A 138 15.03 -3.37 -13.97
C VAL A 138 14.60 -2.63 -12.71
N LEU A 139 15.50 -2.39 -11.75
CA LEU A 139 15.20 -1.59 -10.54
C LEU A 139 14.78 -0.15 -10.89
N TYR A 140 15.46 0.52 -11.81
CA TYR A 140 15.05 1.85 -12.26
C TYR A 140 13.65 1.83 -12.90
N SER A 141 13.35 0.80 -13.69
CA SER A 141 12.03 0.62 -14.31
C SER A 141 10.93 0.47 -13.24
N VAL A 142 11.18 -0.33 -12.20
CA VAL A 142 10.25 -0.49 -11.07
C VAL A 142 10.10 0.82 -10.27
N MET A 143 11.18 1.58 -10.06
CA MET A 143 11.10 2.89 -9.40
C MET A 143 10.20 3.85 -10.18
N ILE A 144 10.35 3.94 -11.50
CA ILE A 144 9.49 4.77 -12.35
C ILE A 144 8.04 4.28 -12.25
N ALA A 145 7.80 2.98 -12.30
CA ALA A 145 6.46 2.41 -12.15
C ALA A 145 5.82 2.76 -10.80
N MET A 146 6.59 2.78 -9.71
CA MET A 146 6.12 3.20 -8.38
C MET A 146 5.75 4.69 -8.33
N VAL A 147 6.55 5.56 -8.96
CA VAL A 147 6.23 7.00 -9.07
C VAL A 147 4.91 7.20 -9.84
N VAL A 148 4.78 6.54 -11.00
CA VAL A 148 3.56 6.58 -11.80
C VAL A 148 2.37 6.07 -10.99
N ASN A 149 2.53 4.97 -10.26
CA ASN A 149 1.50 4.41 -9.39
C ASN A 149 1.07 5.43 -8.31
N SER A 150 2.03 6.08 -7.65
CA SER A 150 1.78 7.11 -6.64
C SER A 150 1.01 8.32 -7.14
N ILE A 151 1.19 8.71 -8.39
CA ILE A 151 0.46 9.83 -9.01
C ILE A 151 -0.92 9.37 -9.48
N THR A 152 -1.00 8.13 -9.97
CA THR A 152 -2.23 7.53 -10.50
C THR A 152 -3.24 7.28 -9.38
N ILE A 153 -2.79 6.81 -8.20
CA ILE A 153 -3.66 6.52 -7.05
C ILE A 153 -4.54 7.73 -6.67
N PRO A 154 -4.01 8.96 -6.44
CA PRO A 154 -4.82 10.14 -6.13
C PRO A 154 -5.80 10.53 -7.24
N ILE A 155 -5.39 10.41 -8.51
CA ILE A 155 -6.24 10.75 -9.67
C ILE A 155 -7.46 9.83 -9.71
N PHE A 156 -7.23 8.52 -9.61
CA PHE A 156 -8.30 7.53 -9.61
C PHE A 156 -9.12 7.54 -8.33
N SER A 157 -8.52 7.90 -7.19
CA SER A 157 -9.24 8.09 -5.91
C SER A 157 -10.20 9.27 -5.99
N LYS A 158 -9.77 10.39 -6.59
CA LYS A 158 -10.63 11.56 -6.84
C LYS A 158 -11.76 11.25 -7.83
N LEU A 159 -11.46 10.47 -8.87
CA LEU A 159 -12.49 10.02 -9.82
C LEU A 159 -13.50 9.08 -9.14
N SER A 160 -13.04 8.19 -8.27
CA SER A 160 -13.88 7.30 -7.48
C SER A 160 -14.83 8.07 -6.54
N ASP A 161 -14.33 9.12 -5.90
CA ASP A 161 -15.16 9.99 -5.05
C ASP A 161 -16.27 10.70 -5.87
N LYS A 162 -16.05 11.03 -7.15
CA LYS A 162 -17.07 11.63 -8.04
C LYS A 162 -18.10 10.62 -8.58
N VAL A 163 -17.67 9.42 -8.96
CA VAL A 163 -18.55 8.39 -9.56
C VAL A 163 -19.39 7.66 -8.50
N GLY A 164 -18.95 7.71 -7.23
CA GLY A 164 -19.59 7.08 -6.08
C GLY A 164 -19.04 5.68 -5.84
N ARG A 165 -18.37 5.49 -4.70
CA ARG A 165 -17.67 4.25 -4.31
C ARG A 165 -18.52 2.99 -4.42
N LYS A 166 -19.81 3.08 -4.05
CA LYS A 166 -20.75 1.95 -4.10
C LYS A 166 -21.01 1.47 -5.54
N LYS A 167 -21.06 2.39 -6.52
CA LYS A 167 -21.21 2.03 -7.94
C LYS A 167 -19.95 1.32 -8.46
N ILE A 168 -18.76 1.74 -8.04
CA ILE A 168 -17.49 1.13 -8.47
C ILE A 168 -17.34 -0.28 -7.90
N MET A 169 -17.55 -0.50 -6.61
CA MET A 169 -17.52 -1.85 -6.01
C MET A 169 -18.52 -2.81 -6.67
N MET A 170 -19.75 -2.34 -6.93
CA MET A 170 -20.76 -3.17 -7.58
C MET A 170 -20.39 -3.50 -9.04
N ARG A 171 -19.72 -2.58 -9.74
CA ARG A 171 -19.25 -2.80 -11.13
C ARG A 171 -18.09 -3.80 -11.16
N GLN A 172 -17.17 -3.72 -10.19
CA GLN A 172 -16.08 -4.68 -10.01
C GLN A 172 -16.64 -6.09 -9.76
N ARG A 173 -17.59 -6.23 -8.83
CA ARG A 173 -18.27 -7.50 -8.57
C ARG A 173 -18.88 -8.12 -9.82
N ARG A 174 -19.59 -7.32 -10.63
CA ARG A 174 -20.19 -7.78 -11.88
C ARG A 174 -19.14 -8.29 -12.86
N TRP A 175 -17.99 -7.64 -12.91
CA TRP A 175 -16.88 -8.03 -13.78
C TRP A 175 -16.26 -9.36 -13.35
N VAL A 176 -16.00 -9.53 -12.04
CA VAL A 176 -15.48 -10.78 -11.46
C VAL A 176 -16.47 -11.94 -11.65
N LEU A 177 -17.76 -11.69 -11.44
CA LEU A 177 -18.78 -12.72 -11.69
C LEU A 177 -18.87 -13.06 -13.18
N ALA A 178 -18.74 -12.09 -14.09
CA ALA A 178 -18.74 -12.35 -15.53
C ALA A 178 -17.53 -13.17 -15.97
N THR A 179 -16.34 -12.94 -15.42
CA THR A 179 -15.16 -13.73 -15.76
C THR A 179 -15.16 -15.13 -15.14
N THR A 180 -15.79 -15.30 -13.96
CA THR A 180 -15.85 -16.58 -13.26
C THR A 180 -17.02 -17.47 -13.73
N TYR A 181 -18.16 -16.87 -14.08
CA TYR A 181 -19.37 -17.60 -14.52
C TYR A 181 -19.65 -17.55 -16.04
N GLY A 182 -19.01 -16.66 -16.79
CA GLY A 182 -19.23 -16.49 -18.24
C GLY A 182 -18.49 -17.45 -19.17
N ARG A 183 -17.95 -18.56 -18.64
CA ARG A 183 -17.29 -19.64 -19.42
C ARG A 183 -17.94 -21.02 -19.21
N ARG A 184 -19.26 -21.08 -19.13
CA ARG A 184 -20.00 -22.33 -19.26
C ARG A 184 -21.00 -22.22 -20.40
#